data_AF-A0A1E7EWP4-F1
#
_entry.id   AF-A0A1E7EWP4-F1
#
_cell.length_a   1.000
_cell.length_b   1.000
_cell.length_c   1.000
_cell.angle_alpha   90.00
_cell.angle_beta   90.00
_cell.angle_gamma   90.00
#
_symmetry.space_group_name_H-M   'P 1'
#
loop_
_entity.id
_entity.type
_entity.pdbx_description
1 polymer ?
#
loop_
_entity_poly.entity_id
_entity_poly.type
_entity_poly.pdbx_seq_one_letter_code
_entity_poly.pdbx_strand_id
1 'polypeptide(L)'
;MGTTPSPRNKGPFFPPKQLTPRDALLRIENSLDSGATVSIEDVKLILLPERMGNRKLILRRILQDEFNLGGKCVPPIISGGGNDDDDDYELEFVRQCSIERLGTFVISLLKE
;
A
#
# COMPACT_ATOMS: atom_id res chain seq x y z
N MET A 1 14.13 35.34 48.51
CA MET A 1 14.09 35.44 47.04
C MET A 1 14.38 34.07 46.47
N GLY A 2 13.39 33.42 45.88
CA GLY A 2 13.55 32.12 45.22
C GLY A 2 12.45 31.98 44.18
N THR A 3 12.76 32.37 42.95
CA THR A 3 11.83 32.30 41.81
C THR A 3 11.75 30.86 41.31
N THR A 4 10.55 30.30 41.34
CA THR A 4 10.22 29.01 40.72
C THR A 4 10.33 29.11 39.18
N PRO A 5 10.90 28.12 38.48
CA PRO A 5 10.86 28.12 37.02
C PRO A 5 9.49 27.66 36.51
N SER A 6 8.93 28.49 35.65
CA SER A 6 7.68 28.36 34.89
C SER A 6 7.62 27.06 34.05
N PRO A 7 6.45 26.39 33.93
CA PRO A 7 6.34 25.16 33.16
C PRO A 7 6.58 25.42 31.67
N ARG A 8 7.49 24.62 31.11
CA ARG A 8 7.82 24.56 29.67
C ARG A 8 6.54 24.51 28.82
N ASN A 9 6.41 25.48 27.92
CA ASN A 9 5.49 25.47 26.79
C ASN A 9 5.51 24.11 26.09
N LYS A 10 4.52 23.25 26.36
CA LYS A 10 4.17 22.17 25.45
C LYS A 10 3.29 22.83 24.39
N GLY A 11 3.85 23.06 23.21
CA GLY A 11 3.04 23.42 22.04
C GLY A 11 1.93 22.39 21.82
N PRO A 12 0.91 22.70 21.01
CA PRO A 12 -0.18 21.77 20.72
C PRO A 12 0.41 20.42 20.29
N PHE A 13 0.06 19.36 21.03
CA PHE A 13 0.38 18.00 20.64
C PHE A 13 -0.44 17.69 19.39
N PHE A 14 0.18 17.83 18.23
CA PHE A 14 -0.36 17.26 17.00
C PHE A 14 0.00 15.77 17.02
N PRO A 15 -0.97 14.85 17.15
CA PRO A 15 -0.67 13.44 16.98
C PRO A 15 0.00 13.28 15.60
N PRO A 16 1.11 12.52 15.51
CA PRO A 16 1.71 12.25 14.20
C PRO A 16 0.62 11.70 13.27
N LYS A 17 0.57 12.19 12.03
CA LYS A 17 -0.29 11.64 10.96
C LYS A 17 -0.28 10.13 11.12
N GLN A 18 -1.43 9.52 11.38
CA GLN A 18 -1.44 8.17 11.92
C GLN A 18 -0.82 7.19 10.90
N LEU A 19 0.39 6.74 11.21
CA LEU A 19 1.25 5.89 10.36
C LEU A 19 0.97 4.40 10.59
N THR A 20 -0.20 4.05 11.14
CA THR A 20 -0.51 2.64 11.37
C THR A 20 -1.01 2.00 10.08
N PRO A 21 -0.73 0.70 9.88
CA PRO A 21 -1.27 -0.03 8.73
C PRO A 21 -2.80 -0.02 8.64
N ARG A 22 -3.51 0.06 9.78
CA ARG A 22 -4.98 0.16 9.81
C ARG A 22 -5.47 1.50 9.28
N ASP A 23 -4.82 2.59 9.67
CA ASP A 23 -5.19 3.91 9.17
C ASP A 23 -4.85 4.06 7.69
N ALA A 24 -3.75 3.45 7.25
CA ALA A 24 -3.42 3.36 5.83
C ALA A 24 -4.51 2.62 5.03
N LEU A 25 -5.04 1.52 5.57
CA LEU A 25 -6.13 0.78 4.93
C LEU A 25 -7.38 1.65 4.77
N LEU A 26 -7.78 2.38 5.81
CA LEU A 26 -8.91 3.31 5.76
C LEU A 26 -8.70 4.44 4.74
N ARG A 27 -7.48 4.99 4.66
CA ARG A 27 -7.15 6.04 3.68
C ARG A 27 -7.23 5.52 2.25
N ILE A 28 -6.76 4.29 2.01
CA ILE A 28 -6.87 3.64 0.70
C ILE A 28 -8.34 3.45 0.34
N GLU A 29 -9.16 2.90 1.25
CA GLU A 29 -10.60 2.71 1.02
C GLU A 29 -11.30 4.03 0.66
N ASN A 30 -11.05 5.10 1.41
CA ASN A 30 -11.62 6.42 1.13
C ASN A 30 -11.14 7.00 -0.22
N SER A 31 -9.88 6.73 -0.61
CA SER A 31 -9.36 7.16 -1.91
C SER A 31 -10.09 6.45 -3.04
N LEU A 32 -10.27 5.13 -2.93
CA LEU A 32 -11.01 4.33 -3.91
C LEU A 32 -12.49 4.74 -4.00
N ASP A 33 -13.15 4.97 -2.86
CA ASP A 33 -14.55 5.40 -2.82
C ASP A 33 -14.77 6.79 -3.43
N SER A 34 -13.77 7.69 -3.31
CA SER A 34 -13.82 9.03 -3.88
C SER A 34 -13.28 9.12 -5.31
N GLY A 35 -12.77 8.01 -5.87
CA GLY A 35 -12.09 7.99 -7.16
C GLY A 35 -10.76 8.76 -7.17
N ALA A 36 -10.15 8.98 -6.01
CA ALA A 36 -8.84 9.58 -5.88
C ALA A 36 -7.72 8.54 -6.02
N THR A 37 -6.54 9.01 -6.42
CA THR A 37 -5.33 8.18 -6.57
C THR A 37 -4.85 7.66 -5.22
N VAL A 38 -4.47 6.38 -5.19
CA VAL A 38 -3.97 5.75 -3.96
C VAL A 38 -2.52 6.15 -3.68
N SER A 39 -2.22 6.47 -2.41
CA SER A 39 -0.85 6.80 -2.00
C SER A 39 0.05 5.56 -1.92
N ILE A 40 1.21 5.63 -2.56
CA ILE A 40 2.28 4.61 -2.46
C ILE A 40 2.70 4.38 -1.00
N GLU A 41 2.74 5.44 -0.18
CA GLU A 41 3.12 5.33 1.23
C GLU A 41 2.11 4.49 2.02
N ASP A 42 0.83 4.66 1.75
CA ASP A 42 -0.23 3.88 2.38
C ASP A 42 -0.19 2.42 1.94
N VAL A 43 0.10 2.15 0.66
CA VAL A 43 0.31 0.78 0.18
C VAL A 43 1.49 0.14 0.90
N LYS A 44 2.62 0.84 1.05
CA LYS A 44 3.78 0.31 1.81
C LYS A 44 3.43 0.00 3.27
N LEU A 45 2.63 0.86 3.91
CA LEU A 45 2.20 0.64 5.30
C LEU A 45 1.35 -0.63 5.45
N ILE A 46 0.41 -0.90 4.54
CA ILE A 46 -0.39 -2.13 4.62
C ILE A 46 0.41 -3.40 4.29
N LEU A 47 1.57 -3.28 3.66
CA LEU A 47 2.47 -4.41 3.42
C LEU A 47 3.35 -4.77 4.62
N LEU A 48 3.37 -3.94 5.67
CA LEU A 48 4.06 -4.30 6.91
C LEU A 48 3.48 -5.60 7.49
N PRO A 49 4.32 -6.44 8.14
CA PRO A 49 3.92 -7.73 8.68
C PRO A 49 3.07 -7.59 9.96
N GLU A 50 1.84 -7.10 9.81
CA GLU A 50 0.84 -7.01 10.87
C GLU A 50 -0.33 -7.98 10.57
N ARG A 51 -1.02 -8.51 11.59
CA ARG A 51 -2.21 -9.35 11.37
C ARG A 51 -3.40 -8.52 10.90
N MET A 52 -3.54 -8.38 9.59
CA MET A 52 -4.70 -7.76 8.93
C MET A 52 -5.22 -8.68 7.81
N GLY A 53 -6.44 -9.21 7.96
CA GLY A 53 -7.03 -10.18 7.01
C GLY A 53 -7.49 -9.57 5.68
N ASN A 54 -7.72 -8.26 5.68
CA ASN A 54 -8.33 -7.48 4.60
C ASN A 54 -7.30 -6.89 3.60
N ARG A 55 -5.99 -7.06 3.85
CA ARG A 55 -4.93 -6.56 2.94
C ARG A 55 -5.04 -7.09 1.52
N LYS A 56 -5.27 -8.38 1.37
CA LYS A 56 -5.39 -8.98 0.03
C LYS A 56 -6.60 -8.42 -0.71
N LEU A 57 -7.71 -8.20 0.00
CA LEU A 57 -8.92 -7.64 -0.60
C LEU A 57 -8.70 -6.20 -1.07
N ILE A 58 -8.08 -5.35 -0.24
CA ILE A 58 -7.85 -3.96 -0.62
C ILE A 58 -6.88 -3.84 -1.79
N LEU A 59 -5.79 -4.62 -1.83
CA LEU A 59 -4.87 -4.63 -2.96
C LEU A 59 -5.55 -5.04 -4.27
N ARG A 60 -6.46 -6.02 -4.23
CA ARG A 60 -7.28 -6.38 -5.40
C ARG A 60 -8.21 -5.26 -5.82
N ARG A 61 -8.79 -4.57 -4.84
CA ARG A 61 -9.68 -3.44 -5.09
C ARG A 61 -8.94 -2.28 -5.76
N ILE A 62 -7.71 -1.97 -5.34
CA ILE A 62 -6.85 -0.99 -6.03
C ILE A 62 -6.67 -1.38 -7.50
N LEU A 63 -6.26 -2.63 -7.76
CA LEU A 63 -6.10 -3.11 -9.14
C LEU A 63 -7.39 -3.02 -9.96
N GLN A 64 -8.54 -3.30 -9.36
CA GLN A 64 -9.82 -3.24 -10.04
C GLN A 64 -10.27 -1.81 -10.31
N ASP A 65 -10.32 -0.98 -9.28
CA ASP A 65 -10.98 0.33 -9.32
C ASP A 65 -10.07 1.39 -9.95
N GLU A 66 -8.75 1.33 -9.72
CA GLU A 66 -7.78 2.31 -10.22
C GLU A 66 -7.20 1.91 -11.59
N PHE A 67 -7.02 0.62 -11.84
CA PHE A 67 -6.34 0.11 -13.05
C PHE A 67 -7.20 -0.79 -13.94
N ASN A 68 -8.46 -1.10 -13.57
CA ASN A 68 -9.34 -2.00 -14.32
C ASN A 68 -8.75 -3.41 -14.57
N LEU A 69 -8.07 -3.97 -13.56
CA LEU A 69 -7.37 -5.27 -13.59
C LEU A 69 -8.01 -6.37 -12.71
N GLY A 70 -9.20 -6.15 -12.14
CA GLY A 70 -9.85 -7.02 -11.12
C GLY A 70 -10.13 -8.50 -11.49
N GLY A 71 -9.89 -8.90 -12.74
CA GLY A 71 -10.03 -10.28 -13.23
C GLY A 71 -8.93 -10.71 -14.20
N LYS A 72 -7.86 -9.94 -14.34
CA LYS A 72 -6.74 -10.22 -15.25
C LYS A 72 -5.58 -10.86 -14.49
N CYS A 73 -4.72 -11.55 -15.22
CA CYS A 73 -3.52 -12.12 -14.62
C CYS A 73 -2.45 -11.05 -14.42
N VAL A 74 -1.63 -11.21 -13.38
CA VAL A 74 -0.56 -10.28 -13.04
C VAL A 74 0.77 -10.86 -13.55
N PRO A 75 1.60 -10.09 -14.26
CA PRO A 75 2.92 -10.56 -14.64
C PRO A 75 3.77 -10.86 -13.39
N PRO A 76 4.57 -11.92 -13.43
CA PRO A 76 5.54 -12.18 -12.37
C PRO A 76 6.49 -10.98 -12.26
N ILE A 77 6.58 -10.36 -11.08
CA ILE A 77 7.56 -9.30 -10.84
C ILE A 77 8.94 -9.94 -10.78
N ILE A 78 9.71 -9.80 -11.86
CA ILE A 78 11.07 -10.31 -11.96
C ILE A 78 11.98 -9.23 -11.39
N SER A 79 12.48 -9.43 -10.17
CA SER A 79 13.55 -8.58 -9.63
C SER A 79 14.88 -8.95 -10.29
N GLY A 80 15.16 -8.33 -11.43
CA GLY A 80 16.52 -8.12 -11.94
C GLY A 80 17.10 -9.20 -12.85
N GLY A 81 17.31 -8.81 -14.11
CA GLY A 81 18.46 -9.23 -14.91
C GLY A 81 18.35 -10.58 -15.62
N GLY A 82 17.70 -10.58 -16.78
CA GLY A 82 17.82 -11.67 -17.75
C GLY A 82 17.16 -11.27 -19.05
N ASN A 83 17.98 -10.90 -20.05
CA ASN A 83 17.58 -11.06 -21.45
C ASN A 83 17.31 -12.55 -21.64
N ASP A 84 16.06 -12.94 -21.85
CA ASP A 84 15.75 -14.15 -22.60
C ASP A 84 14.47 -13.85 -23.37
N ASP A 85 14.66 -13.64 -24.67
CA ASP A 85 13.62 -13.62 -25.69
C ASP A 85 13.13 -15.06 -25.90
N ASP A 86 12.37 -15.63 -24.95
CA ASP A 86 11.64 -16.90 -25.16
C ASP A 86 10.47 -17.01 -24.16
N ASP A 87 9.45 -17.73 -24.61
CA ASP A 87 8.05 -17.68 -24.18
C ASP A 87 7.71 -18.02 -22.71
N ASP A 88 6.51 -17.57 -22.29
CA ASP A 88 5.75 -18.00 -21.10
C ASP A 88 6.14 -17.38 -19.73
N TYR A 89 5.90 -16.07 -19.57
CA TYR A 89 5.70 -15.54 -18.22
C TYR A 89 4.42 -16.13 -17.64
N GLU A 90 4.55 -17.10 -16.72
CA GLU A 90 3.42 -17.71 -16.01
C GLU A 90 2.65 -16.63 -15.25
N LEU A 91 1.60 -16.15 -15.91
CA LEU A 91 0.73 -15.08 -15.50
C LEU A 91 -0.06 -15.54 -14.27
N GLU A 92 0.29 -15.05 -13.08
CA GLU A 92 -0.34 -15.52 -11.84
C GLU A 92 -1.69 -14.83 -11.64
N PHE A 93 -2.74 -15.62 -11.41
CA PHE A 93 -4.06 -15.06 -11.18
C PHE A 93 -4.04 -14.24 -9.88
N VAL A 94 -4.62 -13.03 -9.93
CA VAL A 94 -4.72 -12.11 -8.77
C VAL A 94 -5.28 -12.80 -7.52
N ARG A 95 -6.08 -13.87 -7.67
CA ARG A 95 -6.59 -14.61 -6.52
C ARG A 95 -5.55 -15.50 -5.83
N GLN A 96 -4.57 -16.01 -6.56
CA GLN A 96 -3.57 -16.97 -6.10
C GLN A 96 -2.28 -16.28 -5.59
N CYS A 97 -1.94 -15.11 -6.13
CA CYS A 97 -0.76 -14.31 -5.77
C CYS A 97 -0.63 -14.00 -4.25
N SER A 98 0.60 -13.97 -3.72
CA SER A 98 0.88 -13.60 -2.33
C SER A 98 0.59 -12.12 -2.05
N ILE A 99 0.42 -11.72 -0.78
CA ILE A 99 0.17 -10.31 -0.41
C ILE A 99 1.36 -9.43 -0.82
N GLU A 100 2.59 -9.92 -0.60
CA GLU A 100 3.82 -9.20 -0.92
C GLU A 100 3.94 -8.95 -2.42
N ARG A 101 3.78 -10.01 -3.24
CA ARG A 101 3.88 -9.91 -4.69
C ARG A 101 2.77 -9.02 -5.26
N LEU A 102 1.55 -9.15 -4.77
CA LEU A 102 0.44 -8.28 -5.16
C LEU A 102 0.70 -6.81 -4.78
N GLY A 103 1.25 -6.58 -3.60
CA GLY A 103 1.62 -5.26 -3.09
C GLY A 103 2.70 -4.57 -3.92
N THR A 104 3.77 -5.30 -4.24
CA THR A 104 4.86 -4.77 -5.08
C THR A 104 4.37 -4.44 -6.49
N PHE A 105 3.43 -5.22 -7.03
CA PHE A 105 2.85 -4.95 -8.34
C PHE A 105 2.04 -3.65 -8.32
N VAL A 106 1.16 -3.48 -7.33
CA VAL A 106 0.40 -2.24 -7.11
C VAL A 106 1.34 -1.03 -6.97
N ILE A 107 2.41 -1.14 -6.18
CA ILE A 107 3.39 -0.06 -6.03
C ILE A 107 4.08 0.27 -7.36
N SER A 108 4.34 -0.72 -8.21
CA SER A 108 4.98 -0.50 -9.50
C SER A 108 4.04 0.26 -10.45
N LEU A 109 2.76 -0.11 -10.49
CA LEU A 109 1.74 0.60 -11.26
C LEU A 109 1.51 2.03 -10.79
N LEU A 110 1.55 2.29 -9.49
CA LEU A 110 1.40 3.65 -8.94
C LEU A 110 2.60 4.57 -9.22
N LYS A 111 3.72 4.03 -9.69
CA LYS A 111 4.93 4.79 -10.05
C LYS A 111 5.02 5.13 -11.54
N GLU A 112 4.26 4.44 -12.38
CA GLU A 112 4.08 4.78 -13.80
C GLU A 112 3.23 6.04 -13.96
#